data_AF-A0A963WD42-F1
#
_entry.id   AF-A0A963WD42-F1
#
_cell.length_a   1.000
_cell.length_b   1.000
_cell.length_c   1.000
_cell.angle_alpha   90.00
_cell.angle_beta   90.00
_cell.angle_gamma   90.00
#
_symmetry.space_group_name_H-M   'P 1'
#
loop_
_entity.id
_entity.type
_entity.pdbx_description
1 polymer ?
#
loop_
_entity_poly.entity_id
_entity_poly.type
_entity_poly.pdbx_seq_one_letter_code
_entity_poly.pdbx_strand_id
1 'polypeptide(L)' 'MNIRQIHHVAYRCKDAKTTVEWYRQHLGMEFVLAIAEDQVPSTHAPDPYMHLFMDAGNGNVLAFFELPNSPEMGKDPNT' A
#
# COMPACT_ATOMS: atom_id res chain seq x y z
N MET A 1 16.63 -7.08 22.40
CA MET A 1 15.91 -7.63 21.22
C MET A 1 16.31 -6.79 20.03
N ASN A 2 16.85 -7.40 18.97
CA ASN A 2 17.44 -6.66 17.84
C ASN A 2 16.46 -6.67 16.66
N ILE A 3 16.22 -5.50 16.06
CA ILE A 3 15.45 -5.35 14.82
C ILE A 3 16.29 -5.95 13.68
N ARG A 4 15.67 -6.78 12.83
CA ARG A 4 16.36 -7.46 11.72
C ARG A 4 16.08 -6.83 10.35
N GLN A 5 14.84 -6.39 10.15
CA GLN A 5 14.36 -5.86 8.87
C GLN A 5 13.05 -5.11 9.08
N ILE A 6 12.59 -4.45 8.02
CA ILE A 6 11.27 -3.85 7.97
C ILE A 6 10.28 -4.93 7.54
N HIS A 7 9.36 -5.31 8.41
CA HIS A 7 8.36 -6.32 8.07
C HIS A 7 7.49 -5.88 6.88
N HIS A 8 6.97 -4.65 6.95
CA HIS A 8 6.21 -4.04 5.89
C HIS A 8 6.20 -2.52 6.02
N VAL A 9 6.02 -1.81 4.90
CA VAL A 9 5.70 -0.38 4.85
C VAL A 9 4.49 -0.20 3.95
N ALA A 10 3.54 0.63 4.36
CA ALA A 10 2.36 0.95 3.56
C ALA A 10 2.30 2.44 3.24
N TYR A 11 2.00 2.76 1.99
CA TYR A 11 1.74 4.13 1.51
C TYR A 11 0.34 4.23 0.92
N ARG A 12 -0.16 5.43 0.63
CA ARG A 12 -1.34 5.56 -0.24
C ARG A 12 -0.91 5.64 -1.70
N CYS A 13 -1.75 5.13 -2.58
CA CYS A 13 -1.64 5.33 -4.02
C CYS A 13 -2.94 5.94 -4.58
N LYS A 14 -2.85 6.47 -5.80
CA LYS A 14 -3.99 7.04 -6.53
C LYS A 14 -4.74 6.00 -7.36
N ASP A 15 -4.01 5.04 -7.93
CA ASP A 15 -4.53 3.96 -8.76
C ASP A 15 -3.70 2.70 -8.50
N ALA A 16 -4.37 1.64 -8.05
CA ALA A 16 -3.73 0.39 -7.65
C ALA A 16 -2.98 -0.28 -8.79
N LYS A 17 -3.63 -0.36 -9.96
CA LYS A 17 -3.09 -1.07 -11.12
C LYS A 17 -1.81 -0.42 -11.63
N THR A 18 -1.85 0.89 -11.85
CA THR A 18 -0.71 1.69 -12.29
C THR A 18 0.45 1.59 -11.31
N THR A 19 0.14 1.58 -10.01
CA THR A 19 1.16 1.41 -8.96
C THR A 19 1.84 0.06 -9.08
N VAL A 20 1.06 -1.04 -9.10
CA VAL A 20 1.62 -2.39 -9.23
C VAL A 20 2.43 -2.55 -10.52
N GLU A 21 1.91 -2.09 -11.65
CA GLU A 21 2.60 -2.15 -12.94
C GLU A 21 3.93 -1.40 -12.90
N TRP A 22 3.97 -0.21 -12.31
CA TRP A 22 5.17 0.59 -12.20
C TRP A 22 6.25 -0.11 -11.36
N TYR A 23 5.90 -0.59 -10.16
CA TYR A 23 6.85 -1.23 -9.25
C TYR A 23 7.35 -2.57 -9.79
N ARG A 24 6.48 -3.34 -10.45
CA ARG A 24 6.87 -4.57 -11.13
C ARG A 24 7.84 -4.30 -12.28
N GLN A 25 7.52 -3.33 -13.14
CA GLN A 25 8.32 -3.04 -14.33
C GLN A 25 9.70 -2.45 -14.00
N HIS A 26 9.76 -1.52 -13.04
CA HIS A 26 10.97 -0.73 -12.82
C HIS A 26 11.84 -1.29 -11.69
N LEU A 27 11.25 -1.99 -10.73
CA LEU A 27 11.95 -2.49 -9.54
C LEU A 27 11.88 -4.02 -9.40
N GLY A 28 11.19 -4.72 -10.32
CA GLY A 28 11.08 -6.18 -10.27
C GLY A 28 10.33 -6.69 -9.04
N MET A 29 9.50 -5.85 -8.42
CA MET A 29 8.72 -6.24 -7.25
C MET A 29 7.50 -7.04 -7.68
N GLU A 30 7.40 -8.27 -7.21
CA GLU A 30 6.30 -9.16 -7.58
C GLU A 30 5.03 -8.82 -6.80
N PHE A 31 3.89 -8.89 -7.48
CA PHE A 31 2.59 -8.73 -6.83
C PHE A 31 2.27 -9.98 -6.01
N VAL A 32 1.94 -9.79 -4.73
CA VAL A 32 1.66 -10.90 -3.80
C VAL A 32 0.16 -11.10 -3.66
N LEU A 33 -0.57 -10.06 -3.22
CA LEU A 33 -2.02 -10.12 -3.05
C LEU A 33 -2.64 -8.72 -3.00
N ALA A 34 -3.96 -8.66 -3.19
CA ALA A 34 -4.78 -7.48 -2.93
C ALA A 34 -5.98 -7.86 -2.06
N ILE A 35 -6.29 -7.00 -1.09
CA ILE A 35 -7.47 -7.09 -0.23
C ILE A 35 -8.36 -5.90 -0.58
N ALA A 36 -9.65 -6.14 -0.81
CA ALA A 36 -10.64 -5.10 -0.98
C ALA A 36 -11.75 -5.32 0.06
N GLU A 37 -12.10 -4.29 0.80
CA GLU A 37 -13.12 -4.33 1.85
C GLU A 37 -13.97 -3.06 1.77
N ASP A 38 -15.24 -3.17 2.14
CA ASP A 38 -16.19 -2.05 2.15
C ASP A 38 -16.17 -1.26 3.48
N GLN A 39 -15.49 -1.78 4.50
CA GLN A 39 -15.45 -1.19 5.84
C GLN A 39 -14.04 -1.10 6.39
N VAL A 40 -13.72 0.01 7.05
CA VAL A 40 -12.44 0.22 7.70
C VAL A 40 -12.28 -0.77 8.87
N PRO A 41 -11.21 -1.59 8.95
CA PRO A 41 -11.13 -2.67 9.94
C PRO A 41 -11.10 -2.22 11.41
N SER A 42 -10.59 -1.02 11.67
CA SER A 42 -10.44 -0.48 13.02
C SER A 42 -11.69 0.24 13.52
N THR A 43 -12.46 0.86 12.62
CA THR A 43 -13.61 1.72 12.98
C THR A 43 -14.95 1.16 12.54
N HIS A 44 -14.96 0.18 11.63
CA HIS A 44 -16.15 -0.35 10.94
C HIS A 44 -16.93 0.71 10.16
N ALA A 45 -16.31 1.86 9.85
CA ALA A 45 -16.93 2.88 9.02
C ALA A 45 -17.08 2.37 7.58
N PRO A 46 -18.19 2.67 6.88
CA PRO A 46 -18.39 2.28 5.49
C PRO A 46 -17.56 3.18 4.57
N ASP A 47 -16.28 2.85 4.43
CA ASP A 47 -15.35 3.53 3.54
C ASP A 47 -14.53 2.46 2.78
N PRO A 48 -14.89 2.17 1.52
CA PRO A 48 -14.23 1.12 0.74
C PRO A 48 -12.78 1.46 0.48
N TYR A 49 -11.91 0.46 0.56
CA TYR A 49 -10.49 0.59 0.25
C TYR A 49 -9.94 -0.65 -0.43
N MET A 50 -8.80 -0.47 -1.10
CA MET A 50 -7.98 -1.58 -1.59
C MET A 50 -6.59 -1.52 -0.96
N HIS A 51 -6.08 -2.67 -0.50
CA HIS A 51 -4.76 -2.81 0.09
C HIS A 51 -3.94 -3.82 -0.72
N LEU A 52 -2.89 -3.34 -1.38
CA LEU A 52 -2.02 -4.11 -2.26
C LEU A 52 -0.73 -4.47 -1.52
N PHE A 53 -0.20 -5.66 -1.77
CA PHE A 53 1.06 -6.12 -1.20
C PHE A 53 2.00 -6.58 -2.31
N MET A 54 3.24 -6.08 -2.27
CA MET A 54 4.28 -6.39 -3.23
C MET A 54 5.54 -6.89 -2.51
N ASP A 55 6.19 -7.89 -3.07
CA ASP A 55 7.47 -8.42 -2.58
C ASP A 55 8.60 -7.44 -2.95
N ALA A 56 9.19 -6.82 -1.93
CA ALA A 56 10.32 -5.90 -2.06
C ALA A 56 11.68 -6.59 -1.88
N GLY A 57 11.70 -7.93 -1.83
CA GLY A 57 12.88 -8.75 -1.66
C GLY A 57 13.27 -8.96 -0.21
N ASN A 58 14.05 -10.03 0.04
CA ASN A 58 14.55 -10.39 1.38
C ASN A 58 13.43 -10.53 2.44
N GLY A 59 12.20 -10.87 2.03
CA GLY A 59 11.05 -10.96 2.92
C GLY A 59 10.47 -9.63 3.39
N ASN A 60 10.86 -8.51 2.76
CA ASN A 60 10.29 -7.18 3.02
C ASN A 60 9.09 -6.97 2.11
N VAL A 61 8.05 -6.33 2.64
CA VAL A 61 6.82 -6.06 1.88
C VAL A 61 6.60 -4.57 1.72
N LEU A 62 6.35 -4.15 0.48
CA LEU A 62 5.87 -2.81 0.17
C LEU A 62 4.38 -2.89 -0.14
N ALA A 63 3.58 -2.11 0.56
CA ALA A 63 2.13 -2.14 0.46
C ALA A 63 1.55 -0.77 0.09
N PHE A 64 0.35 -0.79 -0.49
CA PHE A 64 -0.34 0.43 -0.91
C PHE A 64 -1.82 0.40 -0.58
N PHE A 65 -2.36 1.52 -0.11
CA PHE A 65 -3.78 1.77 0.05
C PHE A 65 -4.31 2.66 -1.07
N GLU A 66 -5.31 2.17 -1.81
CA GLU A 66 -6.16 3.00 -2.64
C GLU A 66 -7.40 3.38 -1.83
N LEU A 67 -7.57 4.68 -1.57
CA LEU A 67 -8.66 5.25 -0.78
C LEU A 67 -9.52 6.17 -1.66
N PRO A 68 -10.53 5.65 -2.38
CA PRO A 68 -11.27 6.39 -3.40
C PRO A 68 -12.03 7.62 -2.86
N ASN A 69 -12.50 7.57 -1.62
CA ASN A 69 -13.26 8.67 -1.02
C ASN A 69 -12.38 9.69 -0.27
N SER A 70 -11.09 9.40 -0.10
CA SER A 70 -10.18 10.29 0.63
C SER A 70 -9.64 11.39 -0.29
N PRO A 71 -9.38 12.61 0.24
CA PRO A 71 -8.73 13.67 -0.53
C PRO A 71 -7.40 13.22 -1.13
N GLU A 72 -7.02 13.84 -2.27
CA GLU A 72 -5.71 13.61 -2.88
C GLU A 72 -4.58 13.85 -1.87
N MET A 73 -3.56 13.01 -1.90
CA MET A 73 -2.39 13.22 -1.06
C MET A 73 -1.63 14.46 -1.51
N GLY A 74 -1.42 15.39 -0.58
CA GLY A 74 -0.48 16.49 -0.73
C GLY A 74 0.90 16.13 -0.19
N LYS A 75 1.87 17.02 -0.43
CA LYS A 75 3.11 17.02 0.35
C LYS A 75 2.80 17.44 1.78
N ASP A 76 3.51 16.87 2.75
CA ASP A 76 3.49 17.39 4.12
C ASP A 76 4.10 18.80 4.11
N PRO A 77 3.38 19.83 4.56
CA PRO A 77 3.90 21.20 4.58
C PRO A 77 5.04 21.42 5.59
N ASN A 78 5.31 20.45 6.47
CA ASN A 78 6.32 20.55 7.53
C ASN A 78 7.66 19.84 7.20
N THR A 79 7.78 19.24 6.01
CA THR A 79 8.99 18.56 5.52
C THR A 79 9.25 18.91 4.07
#